data_AF-A0A971YC88-F1
#
_entry.id   AF-A0A971YC88-F1
#
_cell.length_a   1.000
_cell.length_b   1.000
_cell.length_c   1.000
_cell.angle_alpha   90.00
_cell.angle_beta   90.00
_cell.angle_gamma   90.00
#
_symmetry.space_group_name_H-M   'P 1'
#
loop_
_entity.id
_entity.type
_entity.pdbx_description
1 polymer ?
#
loop_
_entity_poly.entity_id
_entity_poly.type
_entity_poly.pdbx_seq_one_letter_code
_entity_poly.pdbx_strand_id
1 'polypeptide(L)'
;MTTMTLRGIDEDLAKTLKEMSQQQGVSLNALAIRLIREATGLDKKKRTATYHDLDELAGTWSEADELNFRQATVSLEAIDTDLWK
;
A
#
# COMPACT_ATOMS: atom_id res chain seq x y z
N MET A 1 -8.69 19.38 23.53
CA MET A 1 -7.74 18.26 23.69
C MET A 1 -8.11 17.54 24.96
N THR A 2 -8.36 16.24 24.88
CA THR A 2 -8.58 15.41 26.06
C THR A 2 -7.36 14.51 26.20
N THR A 3 -6.72 14.55 27.35
CA THR A 3 -5.54 13.70 27.62
C THR A 3 -6.01 12.39 28.23
N MET A 4 -5.55 11.28 27.66
CA MET A 4 -5.80 9.93 28.18
C MET A 4 -4.46 9.24 28.39
N THR A 5 -4.26 8.67 29.58
CA THR A 5 -3.07 7.87 29.90
C THR A 5 -3.42 6.39 29.80
N LEU A 6 -2.75 5.67 28.91
CA LEU A 6 -2.85 4.21 28.83
C LEU A 6 -1.94 3.59 29.89
N ARG A 7 -2.50 2.75 30.76
CA ARG A 7 -1.77 1.99 31.80
C ARG A 7 -1.77 0.51 31.42
N GLY A 8 -0.77 -0.24 31.89
CA GLY A 8 -0.66 -1.67 31.63
C GLY A 8 -0.07 -2.03 30.27
N ILE A 9 0.65 -1.10 29.64
CA ILE A 9 1.49 -1.41 28.48
C ILE A 9 2.77 -2.06 29.03
N ASP A 10 2.95 -3.34 28.75
CA ASP A 10 4.19 -4.07 29.05
C ASP A 10 5.33 -3.65 28.11
N GLU A 11 6.55 -4.08 28.44
CA GLU A 11 7.76 -3.67 27.74
C GLU A 11 7.81 -4.20 26.30
N ASP A 12 7.28 -5.40 26.06
CA ASP A 12 7.22 -6.01 24.74
C ASP A 12 6.28 -5.20 23.83
N LEU A 13 5.07 -4.88 24.31
CA LEU A 13 4.11 -4.06 23.60
C LEU A 13 4.64 -2.65 23.34
N ALA A 14 5.32 -2.03 24.32
CA ALA A 14 5.93 -0.72 24.15
C ALA A 14 7.01 -0.73 23.05
N LYS A 15 7.83 -1.78 23.01
CA LYS A 15 8.86 -1.97 21.99
C LYS A 15 8.23 -2.16 20.60
N THR A 16 7.24 -3.05 20.47
CA THR A 16 6.54 -3.30 19.20
C THR A 16 5.89 -2.03 18.66
N LEU A 17 5.19 -1.26 19.49
CA LEU A 17 4.56 -0.01 19.06
C LEU A 17 5.59 1.03 18.58
N LYS A 18 6.75 1.09 19.24
CA LYS A 18 7.84 2.00 18.85
C LYS A 18 8.43 1.61 17.50
N GLU A 19 8.71 0.32 17.29
CA GLU A 19 9.22 -0.21 16.02
C GLU A 19 8.22 0.05 14.88
N MET A 20 6.93 -0.24 15.10
CA MET A 20 5.87 0.05 14.12
C MET A 20 5.79 1.54 13.78
N SER A 21 5.96 2.43 14.77
CA SER A 21 5.93 3.88 14.53
C SER A 21 7.10 4.35 13.68
N GLN A 22 8.29 3.77 13.88
CA GLN A 22 9.48 4.05 13.08
C GLN A 22 9.33 3.55 11.65
N GLN A 23 8.87 2.31 11.47
CA GLN A 23 8.63 1.71 10.14
C GLN A 23 7.62 2.52 9.31
N GLN A 24 6.61 3.08 9.96
CA GLN A 24 5.56 3.85 9.29
C GLN A 24 5.85 5.35 9.23
N GLY A 25 6.97 5.83 9.81
CA GLY A 25 7.35 7.24 9.81
C GLY A 25 6.39 8.16 10.57
N VAL A 26 5.65 7.64 11.56
CA VAL A 26 4.65 8.40 12.33
C VAL A 26 5.01 8.46 13.81
N SER A 27 4.49 9.46 14.53
CA SER A 27 4.68 9.51 15.98
C SER A 27 3.92 8.40 16.70
N LEU A 28 4.42 7.98 17.86
CA LEU A 28 3.77 6.94 18.68
C LEU A 28 2.32 7.28 19.03
N ASN A 29 2.05 8.56 19.34
CA ASN A 29 0.70 9.03 19.61
C ASN A 29 -0.21 8.93 18.38
N ALA A 30 0.28 9.32 17.20
CA ALA A 30 -0.48 9.21 15.95
C ALA A 30 -0.81 7.74 15.63
N LEU A 31 0.16 6.83 15.82
CA LEU A 31 -0.05 5.39 15.67
C LEU A 31 -1.12 4.87 16.65
N ALA A 32 -1.00 5.20 17.94
CA ALA A 32 -1.94 4.76 18.97
C ALA A 32 -3.37 5.21 18.66
N ILE A 33 -3.54 6.48 18.27
CA ILE A 33 -4.85 7.02 17.88
C ILE A 33 -5.40 6.27 16.66
N ARG A 34 -4.57 6.01 15.64
CA ARG A 34 -5.00 5.29 14.43
C ARG A 34 -5.48 3.87 14.78
N LEU A 35 -4.70 3.14 15.58
CA LEU A 35 -5.06 1.78 16.02
C LEU A 35 -6.38 1.77 16.83
N ILE A 36 -6.60 2.76 17.71
CA ILE A 36 -7.85 2.88 18.47
C ILE A 36 -9.04 3.16 17.54
N ARG A 37 -8.88 4.06 16.55
CA ARG A 37 -9.95 4.34 15.56
C ARG A 37 -10.26 3.12 14.69
N GLU A 38 -9.24 2.39 14.26
CA GLU A 38 -9.41 1.14 13.51
C GLU A 38 -10.14 0.08 14.34
N ALA A 39 -9.73 -0.11 15.61
CA ALA A 39 -10.34 -1.09 16.51
C ALA A 39 -11.79 -0.77 16.89
N THR A 40 -12.14 0.52 16.97
CA THR A 40 -13.51 1.00 17.25
C THR A 40 -14.38 1.10 16.00
N GLY A 41 -13.82 0.85 14.80
CA GLY A 41 -14.53 0.98 13.53
C GLY A 41 -14.82 2.43 13.12
N LEU A 42 -14.25 3.41 13.82
CA LEU A 42 -14.34 4.82 13.45
C LEU A 42 -13.57 5.11 12.16
N ASP A 43 -12.46 4.40 11.95
CA ASP A 43 -11.78 4.34 10.66
C ASP A 43 -12.01 2.98 10.02
N LYS A 44 -12.65 2.96 8.84
CA LYS A 44 -12.71 1.76 8.01
C LYS A 44 -11.30 1.49 7.50
N LYS A 45 -10.77 0.27 7.72
CA LYS A 45 -9.54 -0.19 7.05
C LYS A 45 -9.64 0.18 5.56
N LYS A 46 -8.66 0.93 5.04
CA LYS A 46 -8.53 1.11 3.60
C LYS A 46 -8.52 -0.28 2.98
N ARG A 47 -9.56 -0.60 2.21
CA ARG A 47 -9.67 -1.89 1.50
C ARG A 47 -8.60 -2.04 0.43
N THR A 48 -7.96 -0.94 0.04
CA THR A 48 -6.81 -0.90 -0.85
C THR A 48 -5.55 -0.70 -0.03
N ALA A 49 -4.72 -1.74 0.05
CA ALA A 49 -3.33 -1.59 0.44
C ALA A 49 -2.57 -0.91 -0.72
N THR A 50 -1.69 0.02 -0.39
CA THR A 50 -0.74 0.59 -1.35
C THR A 50 0.50 -0.30 -1.33
N TYR A 51 0.84 -0.89 -2.47
CA TYR A 51 2.05 -1.68 -2.67
C TYR A 51 3.02 -0.89 -3.55
N HIS A 52 4.32 -1.11 -3.34
CA HIS A 52 5.42 -0.39 -4.00
C HIS A 52 6.41 -1.36 -4.68
N ASP A 53 6.09 -2.65 -4.72
CA ASP A 53 6.90 -3.73 -5.25
C ASP A 53 7.13 -3.65 -6.78
N LEU A 54 6.28 -2.91 -7.49
CA LEU A 54 6.40 -2.68 -8.93
C LEU A 54 6.87 -1.26 -9.28
N ASP A 55 7.14 -0.39 -8.30
CA ASP A 55 7.53 1.00 -8.53
C ASP A 55 8.84 1.09 -9.34
N GLU A 56 9.77 0.15 -9.10
CA GLU A 56 11.04 0.07 -9.82
C GLU A 56 10.87 -0.27 -11.31
N LEU A 57 9.74 -0.84 -11.71
CA LEU A 57 9.47 -1.18 -13.11
C LEU A 57 8.91 0.01 -13.89
N ALA A 58 8.36 1.01 -13.21
CA ALA A 58 7.73 2.16 -13.86
C ALA A 58 8.78 3.08 -14.51
N GLY A 59 8.61 3.37 -15.81
CA GLY A 59 9.49 4.29 -16.54
C GLY A 59 10.83 3.69 -16.97
N THR A 60 10.97 2.36 -16.92
CA THR A 60 12.22 1.66 -17.28
C THR A 60 12.38 1.37 -18.77
N TRP A 61 11.34 1.57 -19.59
CA TRP A 61 11.37 1.24 -21.01
C TRP A 61 12.23 2.20 -21.82
N SER A 62 13.08 1.64 -22.67
CA SER A 62 13.70 2.38 -23.76
C SER A 62 12.74 2.48 -24.96
N GLU A 63 13.06 3.37 -25.91
CA GLU A 63 12.33 3.48 -27.18
C GLU A 63 12.34 2.15 -27.97
N ALA A 64 13.41 1.36 -27.85
CA ALA A 64 13.51 0.06 -28.48
C ALA A 64 12.55 -0.96 -27.84
N ASP A 65 12.40 -0.92 -26.51
CA ASP A 65 11.45 -1.77 -25.79
C ASP A 65 10.01 -1.43 -26.18
N GLU A 66 9.70 -0.13 -26.29
CA GLU A 66 8.39 0.33 -26.76
C GLU A 66 8.10 -0.18 -28.18
N LEU A 67 9.05 -0.03 -29.11
CA LEU A 67 8.86 -0.46 -30.49
C LEU A 67 8.63 -1.98 -30.59
N ASN A 68 9.44 -2.77 -29.87
CA ASN A 68 9.29 -4.22 -29.82
C ASN A 68 7.94 -4.62 -29.25
N PHE A 69 7.51 -3.99 -28.16
CA PHE A 69 6.22 -4.27 -27.55
C PHE A 69 5.06 -3.95 -28.49
N ARG A 70 5.08 -2.79 -29.16
CA ARG A 70 4.06 -2.39 -30.14
C ARG A 70 3.97 -3.39 -31.30
N GLN A 71 5.10 -3.81 -31.85
CA GLN A 71 5.11 -4.85 -32.89
C GLN A 71 4.53 -6.18 -32.39
N ALA A 72 4.88 -6.60 -31.18
CA ALA A 72 4.40 -7.85 -30.60
C ALA A 72 2.89 -7.84 -30.27
N THR A 73 2.31 -6.64 -30.05
CA THR A 73 0.91 -6.48 -29.63
C THR A 73 -0.04 -6.02 -30.73
N VAL A 74 0.46 -5.75 -31.93
CA VAL A 74 -0.36 -5.34 -33.10
C VAL A 74 -1.56 -6.26 -33.35
N SER A 75 -1.41 -7.57 -33.14
CA SER A 75 -2.50 -8.53 -33.35
C SER A 75 -3.64 -8.39 -32.32
N LEU A 76 -3.36 -7.82 -31.14
CA LEU A 76 -4.35 -7.58 -30.08
C LEU A 76 -5.20 -6.33 -30.35
N GLU A 77 -4.78 -5.45 -31.25
CA GLU A 77 -5.54 -4.24 -31.63
C GLU A 77 -6.66 -4.54 -32.64
N ALA A 78 -6.62 -5.72 -33.27
CA ALA A 78 -7.67 -6.20 -34.15
C ALA A 78 -8.67 -7.10 -33.39
N ILE A 79 -9.96 -6.88 -33.61
CA ILE A 79 -10.99 -7.78 -33.11
C ILE A 79 -10.97 -9.06 -33.95
N ASP A 80 -10.51 -10.16 -33.36
CA ASP A 80 -10.66 -11.48 -33.95
C ASP A 80 -12.09 -11.99 -33.70
N THR A 81 -12.90 -11.97 -34.75
CA THR A 81 -14.31 -12.37 -34.72
C THR A 81 -14.52 -13.85 -34.49
N ASP A 82 -13.51 -14.70 -34.72
CA ASP A 82 -13.61 -16.13 -34.47
C ASP A 82 -13.25 -16.50 -33.01
N LEU A 83 -12.47 -15.66 -32.33
CA LEU A 83 -12.21 -15.74 -30.87
C LEU A 83 -13.41 -15.32 -30.00
N TRP A 84 -14.39 -14.63 -30.58
CA TRP A 84 -15.58 -14.08 -29.88
C TRP A 84 -16.88 -14.87 -30.12
N LYS A 85 -16.82 -15.99 -30.86
CA LYS A 85 -17.93 -16.94 -31.01
C LYS A 85 -17.86 -18.03 -29.95
#